data_AF-A0A7C3CVK6-F1
#
_entry.id   AF-A0A7C3CVK6-F1
#
_cell.length_a   1.000
_cell.length_b   1.000
_cell.length_c   1.000
_cell.angle_alpha   90.00
_cell.angle_beta   90.00
_cell.angle_gamma   90.00
#
_symmetry.space_group_name_H-M   'P 1'
#
loop_
_entity.id
_entity.type
_entity.pdbx_description
1 polymer ?
#
loop_
_entity_poly.entity_id
_entity_poly.type
_entity_poly.pdbx_seq_one_letter_code
_entity_poly.pdbx_strand_id
1 'polypeptide(L)'
;MTEHITASPLTWPEGWKRTKSPVRSRFGKLNKPVTVSRATDFVLTELERMGIKSWNIIISTDLQLRNDGLPRSNQREPDDHGAAVWWKDGDDQRVIALDKYDRIADNLYAIGKTIEAMRGIDRWGGGEILNRTFTGFTALPNPDAEENWRDVLGCHGTEQEQPDYVRIRYMALRASQHPDRGGSAEQFHRIQEAYKQAQREFSE
;
A
#
# COMPACT_ATOMS: atom_id res chain seq x y z
N MET A 1 -6.16 8.65 -4.32
CA MET A 1 -6.30 7.46 -5.18
C MET A 1 -5.72 6.30 -4.42
N THR A 2 -6.51 5.30 -4.04
CA THR A 2 -5.98 4.09 -3.40
C THR A 2 -5.17 3.34 -4.45
N GLU A 3 -3.84 3.32 -4.32
CA GLU A 3 -2.98 2.56 -5.24
C GLU A 3 -3.43 1.09 -5.25
N HIS A 4 -3.81 0.61 -6.43
CA HIS A 4 -4.23 -0.77 -6.60
C HIS A 4 -2.99 -1.67 -6.54
N ILE A 5 -2.73 -2.27 -5.36
CA ILE A 5 -1.58 -3.15 -5.16
C ILE A 5 -1.78 -4.47 -5.90
N THR A 6 -0.88 -4.77 -6.83
CA THR A 6 -0.90 -5.97 -7.67
C THR A 6 0.26 -6.90 -7.31
N ALA A 7 0.08 -8.22 -7.53
CA ALA A 7 1.18 -9.18 -7.40
C ALA A 7 2.21 -9.06 -8.56
N SER A 8 1.75 -8.61 -9.73
CA SER A 8 2.60 -8.23 -10.87
C SER A 8 1.81 -7.26 -11.76
N PRO A 9 2.41 -6.17 -12.28
CA PRO A 9 3.81 -5.73 -12.08
C PRO A 9 4.10 -5.29 -10.64
N LEU A 10 5.38 -5.04 -10.33
CA LEU A 10 5.85 -4.59 -9.02
C LEU A 10 5.19 -3.26 -8.62
N THR A 11 4.49 -3.27 -7.49
CA THR A 11 3.97 -2.11 -6.78
C THR A 11 4.97 -1.71 -5.70
N TRP A 12 5.83 -0.74 -6.02
CA TRP A 12 6.82 -0.21 -5.08
C TRP A 12 6.17 0.83 -4.14
N PRO A 13 6.38 0.75 -2.82
CA PRO A 13 5.75 1.67 -1.90
C PRO A 13 6.21 3.12 -2.09
N GLU A 14 5.26 4.05 -1.99
CA GLU A 14 5.51 5.48 -2.12
C GLU A 14 6.54 5.98 -1.09
N GLY A 15 7.45 6.86 -1.51
CA GLY A 15 8.49 7.44 -0.65
C GLY A 15 9.70 6.53 -0.37
N TRP A 16 9.67 5.26 -0.77
CA TRP A 16 10.83 4.37 -0.59
C TRP A 16 11.89 4.58 -1.67
N LYS A 17 13.13 4.85 -1.24
CA LYS A 17 14.25 5.05 -2.15
C LYS A 17 14.64 3.74 -2.83
N ARG A 18 14.82 3.80 -4.15
CA ARG A 18 15.36 2.71 -4.96
C ARG A 18 16.87 2.61 -4.84
N THR A 19 17.38 1.38 -4.86
CA THR A 19 18.80 1.05 -4.91
C THR A 19 19.32 1.28 -6.33
N LYS A 20 20.35 2.12 -6.47
CA LYS A 20 20.97 2.44 -7.77
C LYS A 20 21.89 1.34 -8.29
N SER A 21 22.50 0.57 -7.39
CA SER A 21 23.50 -0.44 -7.73
C SER A 21 23.28 -1.67 -6.86
N PRO A 22 22.46 -2.63 -7.33
CA PRO A 22 22.24 -3.88 -6.64
C PRO A 22 23.55 -4.64 -6.45
N VAL A 23 23.67 -5.34 -5.31
CA VAL A 23 24.86 -6.12 -4.96
C VAL A 23 24.54 -7.60 -4.90
N ARG A 24 25.56 -8.45 -5.04
CA ARG A 24 25.36 -9.89 -4.89
C ARG A 24 25.09 -10.26 -3.43
N SER A 25 24.11 -11.14 -3.22
CA SER A 25 23.79 -11.62 -1.87
C SER A 25 24.81 -12.64 -1.36
N ARG A 26 24.87 -12.81 -0.03
CA ARG A 26 25.60 -13.91 0.63
C ARG A 26 24.66 -15.06 1.02
N PHE A 27 23.42 -15.05 0.53
CA PHE A 27 22.43 -16.06 0.86
C PHE A 27 22.63 -17.34 0.04
N GLY A 28 22.29 -18.47 0.65
CA GLY A 28 22.46 -19.79 0.03
C GLY A 28 23.94 -20.22 -0.06
N LYS A 29 24.19 -21.21 -0.91
CA LYS A 29 25.55 -21.68 -1.27
C LYS A 29 25.79 -21.42 -2.75
N LEU A 30 27.06 -21.34 -3.17
CA LEU A 30 27.42 -21.09 -4.58
C LEU A 30 26.73 -22.07 -5.55
N ASN A 31 26.63 -23.34 -5.17
CA ASN A 31 25.97 -24.40 -5.95
C ASN A 31 24.48 -24.61 -5.61
N LYS A 32 23.95 -23.86 -4.65
CA LYS A 32 22.56 -23.96 -4.20
C LYS A 32 22.06 -22.56 -3.77
N PRO A 33 21.86 -21.65 -4.75
CA PRO A 33 21.33 -20.32 -4.47
C PRO A 33 19.90 -20.41 -3.93
N VAL A 34 19.43 -19.33 -3.30
CA VAL A 34 18.02 -19.23 -2.91
C VAL A 34 17.16 -19.16 -4.17
N THR A 35 16.06 -19.92 -4.17
CA THR A 35 15.06 -19.94 -5.23
C THR A 35 13.88 -19.04 -4.86
N VAL A 36 13.17 -18.53 -5.87
CA VAL A 36 11.95 -17.73 -5.65
C VAL A 36 10.91 -18.50 -4.84
N SER A 37 10.70 -19.78 -5.13
CA SER A 37 9.78 -20.63 -4.37
C SER A 37 10.17 -20.69 -2.89
N ARG A 38 11.45 -20.96 -2.59
CA ARG A 38 11.93 -21.04 -1.21
C ARG A 38 11.79 -19.71 -0.48
N ALA A 39 12.08 -18.59 -1.15
CA ALA A 39 11.94 -17.27 -0.57
C ALA A 39 10.47 -16.92 -0.30
N THR A 40 9.59 -17.24 -1.24
CA THR A 40 8.14 -17.07 -1.12
C THR A 40 7.59 -17.88 0.05
N ASP A 41 7.89 -19.17 0.12
CA ASP A 41 7.45 -20.06 1.20
C ASP A 41 7.93 -19.56 2.57
N PHE A 42 9.16 -19.04 2.63
CA PHE A 42 9.73 -18.48 3.86
C PHE A 42 8.98 -17.23 4.31
N VAL A 43 8.71 -16.27 3.40
CA VAL A 43 7.90 -15.08 3.70
C VAL A 43 6.51 -15.45 4.22
N LEU A 44 5.81 -16.35 3.51
CA LEU A 44 4.47 -16.78 3.88
C LEU A 44 4.47 -17.46 5.25
N THR A 45 5.45 -18.33 5.52
CA THR A 45 5.59 -19.00 6.81
C THR A 45 5.81 -18.00 7.94
N GLU A 46 6.67 -17.00 7.75
CA GLU A 46 6.91 -16.00 8.80
C GLU A 46 5.69 -15.11 9.06
N LEU A 47 4.97 -14.68 8.02
CA LEU A 47 3.72 -13.93 8.17
C LEU A 47 2.59 -14.75 8.79
N GLU A 48 2.46 -16.02 8.42
CA GLU A 48 1.50 -16.94 9.05
C GLU A 48 1.78 -17.05 10.56
N ARG A 49 3.05 -17.13 10.94
CA ARG A 49 3.45 -17.16 12.36
C ARG A 49 3.29 -15.82 13.09
N MET A 50 2.94 -14.74 12.39
CA MET A 50 2.43 -13.48 12.97
C MET A 50 0.90 -13.46 13.06
N GLY A 51 0.22 -14.51 12.60
CA GLY A 51 -1.25 -14.58 12.54
C GLY A 51 -1.84 -13.99 11.26
N ILE A 52 -1.01 -13.54 10.31
CA ILE A 52 -1.47 -12.99 9.04
C ILE A 52 -1.94 -14.11 8.11
N LYS A 53 -3.16 -13.98 7.61
CA LYS A 53 -3.77 -14.97 6.72
C LYS A 53 -3.26 -14.80 5.30
N SER A 54 -3.10 -15.90 4.56
CA SER A 54 -2.53 -15.90 3.21
C SER A 54 -3.26 -14.97 2.22
N TRP A 55 -4.59 -14.87 2.32
CA TRP A 55 -5.41 -13.98 1.47
C TRP A 55 -5.24 -12.48 1.79
N ASN A 56 -4.61 -12.15 2.92
CA ASN A 56 -4.25 -10.78 3.27
C ASN A 56 -2.82 -10.43 2.83
N ILE A 57 -2.11 -11.30 2.10
CA ILE A 57 -0.71 -11.11 1.70
C ILE A 57 -0.66 -10.95 0.18
N ILE A 58 0.09 -9.94 -0.29
CA ILE A 58 0.42 -9.75 -1.70
C ILE A 58 1.93 -9.65 -1.83
N ILE A 59 2.52 -10.59 -2.56
CA ILE A 59 3.93 -10.52 -2.95
C ILE A 59 3.97 -9.90 -4.34
N SER A 60 4.49 -8.67 -4.41
CA SER A 60 4.54 -7.86 -5.62
C SER A 60 5.95 -7.87 -6.20
N THR A 61 6.08 -8.32 -7.45
CA THR A 61 7.34 -8.43 -8.20
C THR A 61 7.06 -8.36 -9.72
N ASP A 62 8.10 -8.15 -10.53
CA ASP A 62 8.01 -8.24 -12.00
C ASP A 62 8.13 -9.67 -12.54
N LEU A 63 8.02 -10.68 -11.67
CA LEU A 63 8.00 -12.08 -12.05
C LEU A 63 6.63 -12.50 -12.59
N GLN A 64 6.60 -13.40 -13.56
CA GLN A 64 5.36 -14.07 -13.96
C GLN A 64 4.76 -14.83 -12.78
N LEU A 65 3.44 -14.79 -12.65
CA LEU A 65 2.70 -15.44 -11.59
C LEU A 65 2.32 -16.88 -11.97
N ARG A 66 2.14 -17.71 -10.94
CA ARG A 66 1.49 -19.02 -11.03
C ARG A 66 -0.04 -18.86 -10.94
N ASN A 67 -0.77 -19.96 -11.15
CA ASN A 67 -2.24 -19.98 -11.02
C ASN A 67 -2.74 -19.64 -9.60
N ASP A 68 -1.88 -19.76 -8.59
CA ASP A 68 -2.17 -19.40 -7.19
C ASP A 68 -1.85 -17.93 -6.87
N GLY A 69 -1.43 -17.13 -7.87
CA GLY A 69 -1.08 -15.72 -7.69
C GLY A 69 0.31 -15.47 -7.09
N LEU A 70 1.09 -16.52 -6.80
CA LEU A 70 2.44 -16.38 -6.26
C LEU A 70 3.50 -16.28 -7.38
N PRO A 71 4.66 -15.64 -7.13
CA PRO A 71 5.74 -15.56 -8.11
C PRO A 71 6.24 -16.93 -8.56
N ARG A 72 6.31 -17.14 -9.88
CA ARG A 72 6.80 -18.39 -10.46
C ARG A 72 8.32 -18.51 -10.30
N SER A 73 8.79 -19.67 -9.88
CA SER A 73 10.22 -20.00 -9.84
C SER A 73 10.73 -20.52 -11.20
N ASN A 74 12.04 -20.48 -11.41
CA ASN A 74 12.73 -21.02 -12.58
C ASN A 74 12.35 -20.32 -13.90
N GLN A 75 12.14 -19.01 -13.84
CA GLN A 75 11.99 -18.15 -15.01
C GLN A 75 13.21 -17.23 -15.18
N ARG A 76 13.27 -16.50 -16.29
CA ARG A 76 14.28 -15.46 -16.52
C ARG A 76 14.09 -14.33 -15.50
N GLU A 77 15.20 -13.82 -14.97
CA GLU A 77 15.18 -12.67 -14.07
C GLU A 77 14.74 -11.40 -14.84
N PRO A 78 13.75 -10.64 -14.33
CA PRO A 78 13.39 -9.32 -14.86
C PRO A 78 14.51 -8.30 -14.67
N ASP A 79 14.44 -7.17 -15.38
CA ASP A 79 15.43 -6.09 -15.25
C ASP A 79 15.32 -5.37 -13.89
N ASP A 80 14.08 -5.23 -13.37
CA ASP A 80 13.83 -4.77 -12.02
C ASP A 80 13.90 -5.95 -11.03
N HIS A 81 14.87 -5.91 -10.13
CA HIS A 81 15.09 -6.94 -9.12
C HIS A 81 14.34 -6.69 -7.79
N GLY A 82 13.53 -5.63 -7.73
CA GLY A 82 12.79 -5.24 -6.55
C GLY A 82 11.72 -6.27 -6.15
N ALA A 83 11.51 -6.38 -4.85
CA ALA A 83 10.41 -7.14 -4.29
C ALA A 83 9.72 -6.32 -3.21
N ALA A 84 8.39 -6.35 -3.19
CA ALA A 84 7.58 -5.76 -2.13
C ALA A 84 6.61 -6.81 -1.59
N VAL A 85 6.56 -6.96 -0.28
CA VAL A 85 5.59 -7.82 0.40
C VAL A 85 4.64 -6.92 1.16
N TRP A 86 3.40 -6.90 0.71
CA TRP A 86 2.29 -6.17 1.30
C TRP A 86 1.45 -7.12 2.12
N TRP A 87 0.95 -6.67 3.26
CA TRP A 87 -0.08 -7.41 3.98
C TRP A 87 -1.01 -6.51 4.78
N LYS A 88 -2.17 -7.05 5.13
CA LYS A 88 -3.13 -6.40 6.04
C LYS A 88 -3.05 -7.01 7.43
N ASP A 89 -2.99 -6.14 8.44
CA ASP A 89 -3.05 -6.47 9.86
C ASP A 89 -4.15 -5.63 10.51
N GLY A 90 -5.35 -6.22 10.65
CA GLY A 90 -6.57 -5.45 10.94
C GLY A 90 -6.90 -4.48 9.79
N ASP A 91 -7.06 -3.20 10.12
CA ASP A 91 -7.30 -2.12 9.16
C ASP A 91 -5.99 -1.52 8.60
N ASP A 92 -4.85 -1.85 9.20
CA ASP A 92 -3.55 -1.32 8.78
C ASP A 92 -3.02 -2.07 7.55
N GLN A 93 -2.62 -1.31 6.54
CA GLN A 93 -1.83 -1.82 5.42
C GLN A 93 -0.34 -1.64 5.69
N ARG A 94 0.40 -2.74 5.61
CA ARG A 94 1.85 -2.79 5.90
C ARG A 94 2.62 -3.29 4.69
N VAL A 95 3.86 -2.84 4.56
CA VAL A 95 4.75 -3.22 3.47
C VAL A 95 6.21 -3.30 3.92
N ILE A 96 6.93 -4.28 3.37
CA ILE A 96 8.39 -4.28 3.34
C ILE A 96 8.82 -4.46 1.89
N ALA A 97 9.62 -3.51 1.39
CA ALA A 97 10.17 -3.56 0.04
C ALA A 97 11.71 -3.55 0.07
N LEU A 98 12.34 -4.37 -0.76
CA LEU A 98 13.79 -4.44 -0.89
C LEU A 98 14.19 -4.65 -2.35
N ASP A 99 15.21 -3.90 -2.79
CA ASP A 99 15.84 -3.99 -4.11
C ASP A 99 17.37 -3.96 -4.02
N LYS A 100 17.91 -4.31 -2.83
CA LYS A 100 19.34 -4.26 -2.54
C LYS A 100 20.15 -5.27 -3.34
N TYR A 101 19.58 -6.45 -3.58
CA TYR A 101 20.27 -7.56 -4.21
C TYR A 101 19.98 -7.66 -5.70
N ASP A 102 20.92 -8.22 -6.45
CA ASP A 102 20.85 -8.44 -7.91
C ASP A 102 19.90 -9.58 -8.34
N ARG A 103 19.13 -10.14 -7.40
CA ARG A 103 18.18 -11.24 -7.63
C ARG A 103 16.93 -11.04 -6.77
N ILE A 104 15.75 -11.15 -7.36
CA ILE A 104 14.45 -11.06 -6.69
C ILE A 104 14.34 -12.12 -5.59
N ALA A 105 14.82 -13.35 -5.85
CA ALA A 105 14.82 -14.41 -4.86
C ALA A 105 15.58 -14.03 -3.58
N ASP A 106 16.69 -13.29 -3.71
CA ASP A 106 17.51 -12.87 -2.58
C ASP A 106 16.91 -11.65 -1.86
N ASN A 107 16.27 -10.73 -2.59
CA ASN A 107 15.48 -9.65 -2.01
C ASN A 107 14.27 -10.17 -1.23
N LEU A 108 13.48 -11.09 -1.81
CA LEU A 108 12.36 -11.75 -1.12
C LEU A 108 12.83 -12.50 0.13
N TYR A 109 13.96 -13.21 0.05
CA TYR A 109 14.50 -13.91 1.20
C TYR A 109 14.96 -12.94 2.30
N ALA A 110 15.54 -11.81 1.92
CA ALA A 110 15.90 -10.74 2.85
C ALA A 110 14.65 -10.15 3.53
N ILE A 111 13.56 -9.96 2.80
CA ILE A 111 12.27 -9.52 3.39
C ILE A 111 11.80 -10.54 4.43
N GLY A 112 11.81 -11.83 4.10
CA GLY A 112 11.48 -12.89 5.06
C GLY A 112 12.37 -12.87 6.31
N LYS A 113 13.67 -12.58 6.15
CA LYS A 113 14.62 -12.43 7.28
C LYS A 113 14.31 -11.20 8.13
N THR A 114 13.88 -10.10 7.53
CA THR A 114 13.41 -8.93 8.26
C THR A 114 12.17 -9.26 9.10
N ILE A 115 11.20 -9.98 8.52
CA ILE A 115 9.98 -10.40 9.23
C ILE A 115 10.32 -11.37 10.38
N GLU A 116 11.19 -12.35 10.15
CA GLU A 116 11.70 -13.26 11.20
C GLU A 116 12.33 -12.47 12.37
N ALA A 117 13.17 -11.48 12.06
CA ALA A 117 13.82 -10.63 13.06
C ALA A 117 12.81 -9.79 13.85
N MET A 118 11.82 -9.20 13.17
CA MET A 118 10.70 -8.50 13.80
C MET A 118 9.97 -9.41 14.81
N ARG A 119 9.61 -10.62 14.40
CA ARG A 119 8.98 -11.58 15.32
C ARG A 119 9.86 -11.93 16.52
N GLY A 120 11.19 -11.96 16.34
CA GLY A 120 12.14 -12.12 17.44
C GLY A 120 12.04 -10.98 18.46
N ILE A 121 12.05 -9.74 17.98
CA ILE A 121 11.95 -8.53 18.81
C ILE A 121 10.63 -8.50 19.58
N ASP A 122 9.50 -8.81 18.92
CA ASP A 122 8.18 -8.85 19.56
C ASP A 122 8.15 -9.85 20.72
N ARG A 123 8.65 -11.08 20.47
CA ARG A 123 8.71 -12.14 21.47
C ARG A 123 9.53 -11.78 22.71
N TRP A 124 10.54 -10.92 22.59
CA TRP A 124 11.41 -10.52 23.70
C TRP A 124 10.86 -9.33 24.50
N GLY A 125 9.60 -8.93 24.27
CA GLY A 125 8.96 -7.82 24.98
C GLY A 125 9.17 -6.45 24.31
N GLY A 126 9.61 -6.43 23.05
CA GLY A 126 9.78 -5.22 22.25
C GLY A 126 8.53 -4.82 21.43
N GLY A 127 7.36 -5.41 21.69
CA GLY A 127 6.17 -5.22 20.86
C GLY A 127 5.75 -3.75 20.65
N GLU A 128 5.94 -2.90 21.65
CA GLU A 128 5.67 -1.46 21.53
C GLU A 128 6.66 -0.75 20.57
N ILE A 129 7.92 -1.19 20.52
CA ILE A 129 8.94 -0.70 19.58
C ILE A 129 8.57 -1.12 18.15
N LEU A 130 7.98 -2.30 18.00
CA LEU A 130 7.61 -2.85 16.70
C LEU A 130 6.43 -2.12 16.07
N ASN A 131 5.39 -1.85 16.84
CA ASN A 131 4.28 -1.01 16.36
C ASN A 131 4.73 0.40 15.97
N ARG A 132 5.63 1.02 16.76
CA ARG A 132 6.23 2.33 16.40
C ARG A 132 7.09 2.26 15.13
N THR A 133 7.80 1.14 14.91
CA THR A 133 8.59 0.90 13.70
C THR A 133 7.70 0.72 12.46
N PHE A 134 6.54 0.06 12.62
CA PHE A 134 5.56 -0.10 11.54
C PHE A 134 4.90 1.21 11.11
N THR A 135 4.70 2.18 12.01
CA THR A 135 4.26 3.53 11.60
C THR A 135 5.18 4.21 10.58
N GLY A 136 6.48 3.85 10.54
CA GLY A 136 7.42 4.30 9.52
C GLY A 136 7.37 3.51 8.20
N PHE A 137 6.66 2.38 8.18
CA PHE A 137 6.48 1.49 7.04
C PHE A 137 5.02 1.39 6.56
N THR A 138 4.08 1.96 7.30
CA THR A 138 2.73 2.25 6.80
C THR A 138 2.91 3.21 5.65
N ALA A 139 2.48 2.82 4.44
CA ALA A 139 2.16 3.80 3.41
C ALA A 139 1.05 4.64 4.04
N LEU A 140 1.42 5.79 4.61
CA LEU A 140 0.46 6.69 5.20
C LEU A 140 -0.60 6.91 4.13
N PRO A 141 -1.89 6.56 4.35
CA PRO A 141 -2.92 7.08 3.49
C PRO A 141 -2.72 8.58 3.54
N ASN A 142 -2.43 9.16 2.37
CA ASN A 142 -2.07 10.56 2.26
C ASN A 142 -3.04 11.39 3.13
N PRO A 143 -2.58 12.06 4.20
CA PRO A 143 -3.45 12.96 4.94
C PRO A 143 -3.95 14.11 4.06
N ASP A 144 -3.29 14.34 2.91
CA ASP A 144 -3.69 15.25 1.83
C ASP A 144 -4.42 14.54 0.67
N ALA A 145 -4.93 13.32 0.84
CA ALA A 145 -6.05 12.85 0.03
C ALA A 145 -7.31 13.59 0.50
N GLU A 146 -7.28 14.92 0.41
CA GLU A 146 -8.44 15.77 0.36
C GLU A 146 -9.39 15.10 -0.66
N GLU A 147 -10.50 14.55 -0.15
CA GLU A 147 -11.49 13.93 -0.99
C GLU A 147 -11.88 14.92 -2.07
N ASN A 148 -11.77 14.51 -3.34
CA ASN A 148 -12.02 15.39 -4.46
C ASN A 148 -13.44 15.95 -4.33
N TRP A 149 -13.57 17.27 -4.29
CA TRP A 149 -14.88 17.92 -4.12
C TRP A 149 -15.90 17.47 -5.18
N ARG A 150 -15.44 17.05 -6.36
CA ARG A 150 -16.27 16.49 -7.44
C ARG A 150 -16.97 15.21 -7.00
N ASP A 151 -16.27 14.34 -6.27
CA ASP A 151 -16.82 13.08 -5.74
C ASP A 151 -17.79 13.35 -4.59
N VAL A 152 -17.46 14.31 -3.71
CA VAL A 152 -18.30 14.65 -2.55
C VAL A 152 -19.60 15.37 -2.97
N LEU A 153 -19.53 16.27 -3.95
CA LEU A 153 -20.69 17.00 -4.47
C LEU A 153 -21.42 16.23 -5.59
N GLY A 154 -20.80 15.18 -6.15
CA GLY A 154 -21.31 14.40 -7.28
C GLY A 154 -21.40 15.24 -8.56
N CYS A 155 -20.41 16.11 -8.78
CA CYS A 155 -20.28 16.95 -9.96
C CYS A 155 -19.24 16.34 -10.89
N HIS A 156 -19.67 15.63 -11.93
CA HIS A 156 -18.78 14.97 -12.87
C HIS A 156 -18.98 15.53 -14.28
N GLY A 157 -17.95 16.16 -14.84
CA GLY A 157 -17.94 16.65 -16.21
C GLY A 157 -18.00 18.17 -16.31
N THR A 158 -17.54 18.69 -17.44
CA THR A 158 -17.27 20.13 -17.68
C THR A 158 -18.47 21.05 -17.47
N GLU A 159 -19.69 20.60 -17.74
CA GLU A 159 -20.92 21.38 -17.49
C GLU A 159 -21.31 21.41 -16.01
N GLN A 160 -20.99 20.35 -15.26
CA GLN A 160 -21.31 20.18 -13.84
C GLN A 160 -20.24 20.78 -12.91
N GLU A 161 -19.10 21.15 -13.47
CA GLU A 161 -18.00 21.81 -12.78
C GLU A 161 -18.09 23.34 -12.88
N GLN A 162 -19.18 23.90 -13.42
CA GLN A 162 -19.38 25.34 -13.46
C GLN A 162 -19.71 25.90 -12.06
N PRO A 163 -19.17 27.06 -11.66
CA PRO A 163 -19.36 27.62 -10.32
C PRO A 163 -20.82 27.73 -9.87
N ASP A 164 -21.72 28.09 -10.78
CA ASP A 164 -23.15 28.19 -10.49
C ASP A 164 -23.80 26.82 -10.23
N TYR A 165 -23.43 25.80 -11.01
CA TYR A 165 -23.93 24.44 -10.82
C TYR A 165 -23.43 23.85 -9.50
N VAL A 166 -22.13 24.02 -9.20
CA VAL A 166 -21.52 23.55 -7.96
C VAL A 166 -22.17 24.20 -6.73
N ARG A 167 -22.46 25.51 -6.79
CA ARG A 167 -23.16 26.23 -5.72
C ARG A 167 -24.57 25.67 -5.49
N ILE A 168 -25.34 25.44 -6.55
CA ILE A 168 -26.69 24.87 -6.46
C ILE A 168 -26.62 23.47 -5.83
N ARG A 169 -25.67 22.64 -6.28
CA ARG A 169 -25.47 21.29 -5.77
C ARG A 169 -25.09 21.26 -4.29
N TYR A 170 -24.17 22.14 -3.89
CA TYR A 170 -23.79 22.34 -2.49
C TYR A 170 -24.99 22.72 -1.62
N MET A 171 -25.82 23.68 -2.05
CA MET A 171 -27.00 24.09 -1.28
C MET A 171 -28.00 22.94 -1.10
N ALA A 172 -28.21 22.12 -2.13
CA ALA A 172 -29.09 20.95 -2.07
C ALA A 172 -28.59 19.90 -1.07
N LEU A 173 -27.31 19.53 -1.16
CA LEU A 173 -26.67 18.53 -0.28
C LEU A 173 -26.58 19.02 1.17
N ARG A 174 -26.25 20.29 1.36
CA ARG A 174 -26.22 20.93 2.69
C ARG A 174 -27.59 20.92 3.35
N ALA A 175 -28.66 21.16 2.58
CA ALA A 175 -30.01 21.21 3.10
C ALA A 175 -30.57 19.82 3.44
N SER A 176 -30.15 18.77 2.72
CA SER A 176 -30.57 17.38 2.96
C SER A 176 -29.79 16.72 4.10
N GLN A 177 -28.49 17.00 4.23
CA GLN A 177 -27.62 16.42 5.25
C GLN A 177 -27.44 17.32 6.49
N HIS A 178 -28.32 18.31 6.67
CA HIS A 178 -28.24 19.18 7.84
C HIS A 178 -28.56 18.41 9.14
N PRO A 179 -27.73 18.52 10.20
CA PRO A 179 -27.97 17.84 11.48
C PRO A 179 -29.35 18.12 12.07
N ASP A 180 -29.79 19.38 12.02
CA ASP A 180 -31.13 19.82 12.46
C ASP A 180 -32.30 19.21 11.67
N ARG A 181 -32.03 18.51 10.56
CA ARG A 181 -33.03 17.83 9.72
C ARG A 181 -32.84 16.31 9.68
N GLY A 182 -32.07 15.76 10.63
CA GLY A 182 -31.82 14.33 10.74
C GLY A 182 -30.61 13.82 9.92
N GLY A 183 -29.80 14.72 9.37
CA GLY A 183 -28.54 14.38 8.71
C GLY A 183 -27.38 14.15 9.69
N SER A 184 -26.24 13.65 9.19
CA SER A 184 -25.03 13.47 9.99
C SER A 184 -24.18 14.75 10.02
N ALA A 185 -23.71 15.15 11.20
CA ALA A 185 -22.77 16.26 11.37
C ALA A 185 -21.45 16.03 10.62
N GLU A 186 -21.00 14.78 10.52
CA GLU A 186 -19.80 14.41 9.76
C GLU A 186 -20.00 14.63 8.26
N GLN A 187 -21.16 14.21 7.72
CA GLN A 187 -21.49 14.42 6.30
C GLN A 187 -21.68 15.90 5.97
N PHE A 188 -22.28 16.65 6.89
CA PHE A 188 -22.42 18.10 6.76
C PHE A 188 -21.06 18.80 6.67
N HIS A 189 -20.13 18.46 7.57
CA HIS A 189 -18.78 19.03 7.56
C HIS A 189 -18.03 18.67 6.27
N ARG A 190 -18.12 17.40 5.84
CA ARG A 190 -17.54 16.90 4.58
C ARG A 190 -18.01 17.68 3.35
N ILE A 191 -19.30 17.99 3.25
CA ILE A 191 -19.88 18.79 2.16
C ILE A 191 -19.36 20.25 2.19
N GLN A 192 -19.15 20.82 3.37
CA GLN A 192 -18.63 22.17 3.52
C GLN A 192 -17.17 22.30 3.10
N GLU A 193 -16.32 21.35 3.50
CA GLU A 193 -14.91 21.34 3.09
C GLU A 193 -14.75 21.15 1.58
N ALA A 194 -15.53 20.24 0.98
CA ALA A 194 -15.57 20.07 -0.48
C ALA A 194 -15.94 21.37 -1.21
N TYR A 195 -16.93 22.13 -0.72
CA TYR A 195 -17.30 23.40 -1.34
C TYR A 195 -16.19 24.46 -1.23
N LYS A 196 -15.46 24.50 -0.10
CA LYS A 196 -14.30 25.40 0.04
C LYS A 196 -13.18 25.06 -0.94
N GLN A 197 -12.92 23.77 -1.18
CA GLN A 197 -11.95 23.33 -2.18
C GLN A 197 -12.36 23.78 -3.59
N ALA A 198 -13.62 23.58 -3.98
CA ALA A 198 -14.13 24.05 -5.26
C ALA A 198 -13.97 25.57 -5.43
N GLN A 199 -14.23 26.35 -4.37
CA GLN A 199 -14.05 27.80 -4.39
C GLN A 199 -12.59 28.22 -4.58
N ARG A 200 -11.64 27.48 -3.99
CA ARG A 200 -10.20 27.73 -4.22
C ARG A 200 -9.84 27.46 -5.67
N GLU A 201 -10.30 26.34 -6.24
CA GLU A 201 -10.04 25.96 -7.63
C GLU A 201 -10.62 26.96 -8.64
N PHE A 202 -11.80 27.52 -8.40
CA PHE A 202 -12.37 28.57 -9.27
C PHE A 202 -11.70 29.95 -9.14
N SER A 203 -10.86 30.13 -8.13
CA SER A 203 -10.17 31.41 -7.87
C SER A 203 -8.74 31.42 -8.41
N GLU A 204 -8.21 30.28 -8.85
CA GLU A 204 -6.93 30.12 -9.56
C GLU A 204 -7.11 30.21 -11.08
#